data_AF-A0A6N9U469-F1
#
_entry.id   AF-A0A6N9U469-F1
#
_cell.length_a   1.000
_cell.length_b   1.000
_cell.length_c   1.000
_cell.angle_alpha   90.00
_cell.angle_beta   90.00
_cell.angle_gamma   90.00
#
_symmetry.space_group_name_H-M   'P 1'
#
loop_
_entity.id
_entity.type
_entity.pdbx_description
1 polymer ?
#
loop_
_entity_poly.entity_id
_entity_poly.type
_entity_poly.pdbx_seq_one_letter_code
_entity_poly.pdbx_strand_id
1 'polypeptide(L)'
;MSDSAARDRDAAETESAFAHPEVAPDRTAAYGGHPDQVIDFFAPRDGRDGAPLVVVLHGGAWRAPYDRRHLSPFADFLARRGLAVAAVEYRRGGEIPRQGGQGPVAGRWPETFDDVAAAMDALPELAARELPGADVGRTVVTGHSAGG
;
A
#
# COMPACT_ATOMS: atom_id res chain seq x y z
N MET A 1 4.77 -9.37 30.03
CA MET A 1 5.30 -8.23 29.24
C MET A 1 4.68 -6.96 29.79
N SER A 2 5.47 -5.93 30.10
CA SER A 2 4.97 -4.65 30.61
C SER A 2 4.31 -3.86 29.47
N ASP A 3 3.22 -3.18 29.78
CA ASP A 3 2.48 -2.28 28.88
C ASP A 3 3.40 -1.19 28.27
N SER A 4 4.40 -0.72 29.03
CA SER A 4 5.42 0.22 28.53
C SER A 4 6.24 -0.35 27.38
N ALA A 5 6.75 -1.58 27.52
CA ALA A 5 7.60 -2.20 26.50
C ALA A 5 6.85 -2.54 25.20
N ALA A 6 5.52 -2.68 25.27
CA ALA A 6 4.69 -2.84 24.09
C ALA A 6 4.52 -1.50 23.35
N ARG A 7 4.24 -0.41 24.08
CA ARG A 7 4.12 0.94 23.50
C ARG A 7 5.43 1.45 22.89
N ASP A 8 6.56 1.17 23.54
CA ASP A 8 7.87 1.60 23.04
C ASP A 8 8.22 0.89 21.72
N ARG A 9 7.81 -0.38 21.55
CA ARG A 9 7.96 -1.11 20.28
C ARG A 9 7.04 -0.56 19.20
N ASP A 10 5.78 -0.31 19.51
CA ASP A 10 4.79 0.26 18.57
C ASP A 10 5.21 1.65 18.08
N ALA A 11 5.76 2.47 18.98
CA ALA A 11 6.34 3.77 18.64
C ALA A 11 7.57 3.64 17.73
N ALA A 12 8.48 2.70 18.03
CA ALA A 12 9.66 2.46 17.21
C ALA A 12 9.30 1.86 15.83
N GLU A 13 8.31 0.98 15.74
CA GLU A 13 7.78 0.46 14.47
C GLU A 13 7.15 1.57 13.63
N THR A 14 6.35 2.44 14.28
CA THR A 14 5.75 3.61 13.63
C THR A 14 6.83 4.57 13.14
N GLU A 15 7.80 4.93 13.97
CA GLU A 15 8.92 5.81 13.61
C GLU A 15 9.71 5.23 12.43
N SER A 16 10.04 3.94 12.48
CA SER A 16 10.72 3.23 11.38
C SER A 16 9.93 3.29 10.06
N ALA A 17 8.60 3.11 10.12
CA ALA A 17 7.75 3.15 8.93
C ALA A 17 7.72 4.52 8.23
N PHE A 18 7.98 5.62 8.97
CA PHE A 18 7.99 6.99 8.44
C PHE A 18 9.38 7.62 8.34
N ALA A 19 10.45 6.92 8.76
CA ALA A 19 11.80 7.47 8.82
C ALA A 19 12.52 7.53 7.46
N HIS A 20 12.01 6.81 6.46
CA HIS A 20 12.64 6.73 5.14
C HIS A 20 12.00 7.72 4.14
N PRO A 21 12.80 8.40 3.30
CA PRO A 21 12.28 9.31 2.30
C PRO A 21 11.45 8.55 1.26
N GLU A 22 10.32 9.12 0.84
CA GLU A 22 9.48 8.54 -0.22
C GLU A 22 10.28 8.25 -1.49
N VAL A 23 9.97 7.13 -2.13
CA VAL A 23 10.53 6.74 -3.42
C VAL A 23 9.43 6.83 -4.47
N ALA A 24 9.69 7.56 -5.56
CA ALA A 24 8.73 7.69 -6.65
C ALA A 24 8.48 6.32 -7.32
N PRO A 25 7.23 5.97 -7.65
CA PRO A 25 6.93 4.77 -8.40
C PRO A 25 7.40 4.89 -9.85
N ASP A 26 7.58 3.76 -10.53
CA ASP A 26 7.89 3.77 -11.95
C ASP A 26 6.66 4.15 -12.77
N ARG A 27 5.48 3.67 -12.36
CA ARG A 27 4.18 3.96 -12.97
C ARG A 27 3.10 4.07 -11.91
N THR A 28 2.04 4.80 -12.22
CA THR A 28 0.81 4.83 -11.43
C THR A 28 -0.35 4.62 -12.38
N ALA A 29 -1.28 3.72 -12.04
CA ALA A 29 -2.50 3.52 -12.81
C ALA A 29 -3.73 3.53 -11.90
N ALA A 30 -4.84 4.04 -12.43
CA ALA A 30 -6.13 4.00 -11.76
C ALA A 30 -6.80 2.64 -11.96
N TYR A 31 -7.41 2.10 -10.91
CA TYR A 31 -8.30 0.94 -10.98
C TYR A 31 -9.78 1.31 -10.88
N GLY A 32 -10.08 2.60 -10.64
CA GLY A 32 -11.44 3.12 -10.55
C GLY A 32 -11.51 4.63 -10.78
N GLY A 33 -12.70 5.20 -10.57
CA GLY A 33 -12.97 6.62 -10.85
C GLY A 33 -12.64 7.59 -9.71
N HIS A 34 -12.38 7.08 -8.50
CA HIS A 34 -12.04 7.93 -7.35
C HIS A 34 -10.54 8.27 -7.35
N PRO A 35 -10.12 9.46 -6.88
CA PRO A 35 -8.70 9.84 -6.84
C PRO A 35 -7.79 8.90 -6.03
N ASP A 36 -8.32 8.30 -4.96
CA ASP A 36 -7.62 7.27 -4.17
C ASP A 36 -7.64 5.87 -4.82
N GLN A 37 -8.37 5.66 -5.92
CA GLN A 37 -8.44 4.35 -6.59
C GLN A 37 -7.28 4.15 -7.57
N VAL A 38 -6.06 4.12 -7.03
CA VAL A 38 -4.80 4.01 -7.78
C VAL A 38 -3.86 2.94 -7.23
N ILE A 39 -2.99 2.43 -8.11
CA ILE A 39 -1.89 1.52 -7.77
C ILE A 39 -0.60 2.15 -8.28
N ASP A 40 0.41 2.17 -7.41
CA ASP A 40 1.79 2.49 -7.77
C ASP A 40 2.56 1.21 -8.08
N PHE A 41 3.27 1.19 -9.20
CA PHE A 41 4.02 0.04 -9.69
C PHE A 41 5.52 0.29 -9.62
N PHE A 42 6.25 -0.70 -9.09
CA PHE A 42 7.71 -0.70 -9.03
C PHE A 42 8.25 -1.90 -9.80
N ALA A 43 9.07 -1.64 -10.80
CA ALA A 43 9.64 -2.66 -11.66
C ALA A 43 10.84 -3.36 -10.99
N PRO A 44 10.98 -4.69 -11.15
CA PRO A 44 12.18 -5.40 -10.70
C PRO A 44 13.44 -4.75 -11.27
N ARG A 45 14.42 -4.46 -10.41
CA ARG A 45 15.63 -3.72 -10.82
C ARG A 45 16.68 -4.59 -11.52
N ASP A 46 16.52 -5.91 -11.50
CA ASP A 46 17.41 -6.89 -12.13
C ASP A 46 17.00 -7.24 -13.58
N GLY A 47 15.89 -6.69 -14.09
CA GLY A 47 15.47 -6.84 -15.48
C GLY A 47 15.04 -8.24 -15.88
N ARG A 48 14.75 -9.12 -14.90
CA ARG A 48 14.28 -10.49 -15.14
C ARG A 48 12.85 -10.51 -15.67
N ASP A 49 12.56 -11.55 -16.44
CA ASP A 49 11.18 -11.96 -16.74
C ASP A 49 10.65 -12.91 -15.66
N GLY A 50 9.33 -12.98 -15.53
CA GLY A 50 8.65 -13.87 -14.58
C GLY A 50 8.94 -13.54 -13.11
N ALA A 51 9.06 -12.26 -12.76
CA ALA A 51 9.20 -11.81 -11.38
C ALA A 51 7.90 -12.04 -10.60
N PRO A 52 7.92 -12.64 -9.39
CA PRO A 52 6.76 -12.67 -8.51
C PRO A 52 6.23 -11.26 -8.27
N LEU A 53 4.92 -11.13 -8.28
CA LEU A 53 4.23 -9.88 -7.95
C LEU A 53 3.96 -9.81 -6.45
N VAL A 54 4.36 -8.74 -5.80
CA VAL A 54 4.01 -8.44 -4.41
C VAL A 54 3.02 -7.29 -4.40
N VAL A 55 1.82 -7.55 -3.88
CA VAL A 55 0.82 -6.52 -3.59
C VAL A 55 1.08 -6.00 -2.17
N VAL A 56 1.24 -4.69 -2.04
CA VAL A 56 1.49 -4.03 -0.75
C VAL A 56 0.27 -3.17 -0.40
N LEU A 57 -0.34 -3.48 0.75
CA LEU A 57 -1.44 -2.72 1.34
C LEU A 57 -0.92 -1.87 2.49
N HIS A 58 -1.07 -0.56 2.39
CA HIS A 58 -0.55 0.35 3.41
C HIS A 58 -1.38 0.34 4.69
N GLY A 59 -0.77 0.81 5.78
CA GLY A 59 -1.42 0.94 7.09
C GLY A 59 -1.96 2.34 7.35
N GLY A 60 -2.05 2.72 8.63
CA GLY A 60 -2.51 4.05 9.06
C GLY A 60 -3.95 4.10 9.54
N ALA A 61 -4.50 2.96 10.00
CA ALA A 61 -5.87 2.84 10.50
C ALA A 61 -6.93 3.41 9.53
N TRP A 62 -6.67 3.31 8.23
CA TRP A 62 -7.51 3.82 7.14
C TRP A 62 -7.80 5.33 7.21
N ARG A 63 -6.93 6.11 7.86
CA ARG A 63 -7.12 7.57 8.03
C ARG A 63 -6.43 8.34 6.90
N ALA A 64 -7.05 9.46 6.48
CA ALA A 64 -6.55 10.34 5.42
C ALA A 64 -5.05 10.68 5.44
N PRO A 65 -4.37 10.88 6.59
CA PRO A 65 -2.96 11.28 6.56
C PRO A 65 -1.99 10.22 6.01
N TYR A 66 -2.41 8.96 5.90
CA TYR A 66 -1.54 7.84 5.55
C TYR A 66 -2.00 7.22 4.22
N ASP A 67 -1.31 7.51 3.11
CA ASP A 67 -1.49 6.83 1.81
C ASP A 67 -0.38 5.80 1.56
N ARG A 68 -0.49 5.07 0.45
CA ARG A 68 0.51 4.11 -0.05
C ARG A 68 1.96 4.63 -0.08
N ARG A 69 2.19 5.94 -0.14
CA ARG A 69 3.55 6.49 -0.33
C ARG A 69 4.45 6.27 0.88
N HIS A 70 3.90 6.16 2.10
CA HIS A 70 4.73 5.85 3.27
C HIS A 70 5.36 4.44 3.21
N LEU A 71 4.79 3.50 2.44
CA LEU A 71 5.43 2.21 2.18
C LEU A 71 6.25 2.18 0.88
N SER A 72 6.37 3.30 0.16
CA SER A 72 7.21 3.36 -1.05
C SER A 72 8.67 2.95 -0.84
N PRO A 73 9.34 3.23 0.31
CA PRO A 73 10.71 2.74 0.53
C PRO A 73 10.77 1.21 0.65
N PHE A 74 9.72 0.60 1.25
CA PHE A 74 9.60 -0.85 1.31
C PHE A 74 9.31 -1.46 -0.07
N ALA A 75 8.45 -0.83 -0.86
CA ALA A 75 8.20 -1.23 -2.24
C ALA A 75 9.48 -1.18 -3.10
N ASP A 76 10.26 -0.09 -3.00
CA ASP A 76 11.55 0.01 -3.69
C ASP A 76 12.56 -1.04 -3.22
N PHE A 77 12.61 -1.32 -1.91
CA PHE A 77 13.45 -2.38 -1.38
C PHE A 77 13.11 -3.74 -2.00
N LEU A 78 11.83 -4.10 -2.09
CA LEU A 78 11.39 -5.34 -2.73
C LEU A 78 11.74 -5.35 -4.23
N ALA A 79 11.55 -4.23 -4.93
CA ALA A 79 11.91 -4.08 -6.34
C ALA A 79 13.40 -4.32 -6.58
N ARG A 80 14.27 -3.81 -5.70
CA ARG A 80 15.73 -4.06 -5.72
C ARG A 80 16.11 -5.51 -5.43
N ARG A 81 15.20 -6.30 -4.86
CA ARG A 81 15.36 -7.75 -4.65
C ARG A 81 14.80 -8.60 -5.80
N GLY A 82 14.47 -7.98 -6.94
CA GLY A 82 14.00 -8.68 -8.14
C GLY A 82 12.53 -9.09 -8.08
N LEU A 83 11.73 -8.37 -7.30
CA LEU A 83 10.28 -8.56 -7.21
C LEU A 83 9.57 -7.45 -7.98
N ALA A 84 8.45 -7.79 -8.59
CA ALA A 84 7.51 -6.79 -9.11
C ALA A 84 6.62 -6.34 -7.94
N VAL A 85 6.33 -5.04 -7.82
CA VAL A 85 5.53 -4.55 -6.68
C VAL A 85 4.37 -3.69 -7.16
N ALA A 86 3.19 -3.93 -6.59
CA ALA A 86 1.98 -3.13 -6.74
C ALA A 86 1.56 -2.59 -5.37
N ALA A 87 1.82 -1.31 -5.10
CA ALA A 87 1.40 -0.63 -3.87
C ALA A 87 0.02 0.00 -4.09
N VAL A 88 -1.00 -0.55 -3.43
CA VAL A 88 -2.40 -0.18 -3.64
C VAL A 88 -2.79 0.95 -2.70
N GLU A 89 -3.40 2.00 -3.25
CA GLU A 89 -4.20 2.96 -2.48
C GLU A 89 -5.66 2.50 -2.45
N TYR A 90 -6.37 2.86 -1.39
CA TYR A 90 -7.81 2.64 -1.26
C TYR A 90 -8.45 3.85 -0.59
N ARG A 91 -9.76 4.04 -0.77
CA ARG A 91 -10.47 5.14 -0.09
C ARG A 91 -10.27 5.05 1.42
N ARG A 92 -9.69 6.14 1.94
CA ARG A 92 -9.50 6.39 3.37
C ARG A 92 -10.68 7.19 3.90
N GLY A 93 -10.82 7.23 5.22
CA GLY A 93 -11.78 8.15 5.84
C GLY A 93 -11.26 9.58 5.82
N GLY A 94 -12.17 10.54 5.87
CA GLY A 94 -11.86 11.96 5.69
C GLY A 94 -11.21 12.64 6.88
N GLU A 95 -10.66 13.82 6.64
CA GLU A 95 -10.09 14.70 7.67
C GLU A 95 -11.14 15.31 8.60
N ILE A 96 -12.41 15.34 8.16
CA ILE A 96 -13.51 15.89 8.93
C ILE A 96 -13.75 14.98 10.15
N PRO A 97 -13.60 15.50 11.38
CA PRO A 97 -13.86 14.70 12.57
C PRO A 97 -15.30 14.19 12.59
N ARG A 98 -15.53 13.02 13.19
CA ARG A 98 -16.88 12.61 13.60
C ARG A 98 -17.47 13.74 14.45
N GLN A 99 -18.78 14.01 14.35
CA GLN A 99 -19.41 15.03 15.21
C GLN A 99 -19.01 14.80 16.69
N GLY A 100 -18.26 15.75 17.26
CA GLY A 100 -17.74 15.68 18.63
C GLY A 100 -16.34 15.05 18.82
N GLY A 101 -15.66 14.62 17.76
CA GLY A 101 -14.28 14.10 17.80
C GLY A 101 -13.22 15.14 17.41
N GLN A 102 -11.96 14.88 17.77
CA GLN A 102 -10.82 15.79 17.54
C GLN A 102 -9.85 15.29 16.44
N GLY A 103 -10.18 14.23 15.71
CA GLY A 103 -9.26 13.60 14.75
C GLY A 103 -9.93 13.05 13.49
N PRO A 104 -9.12 12.69 12.48
CA PRO A 104 -9.60 12.18 11.20
C PRO A 104 -10.46 10.93 11.39
N VAL A 105 -11.50 10.82 10.56
CA VAL A 105 -12.37 9.65 10.53
C VAL A 105 -11.66 8.55 9.78
N ALA A 106 -11.66 7.34 10.33
CA ALA A 106 -11.13 6.17 9.63
C ALA A 106 -12.04 5.80 8.44
N GLY A 107 -11.44 5.19 7.42
CA GLY A 107 -12.16 4.47 6.38
C GLY A 107 -13.08 3.43 7.01
N ARG A 108 -14.11 3.04 6.29
CA ARG A 108 -15.17 2.20 6.82
C ARG A 108 -15.48 1.06 5.89
N TRP A 109 -16.03 0.02 6.49
CA TRP A 109 -16.76 -0.99 5.76
C TRP A 109 -18.07 -0.38 5.21
N PRO A 110 -18.46 -0.68 3.96
CA PRO A 110 -17.73 -1.54 3.02
C PRO A 110 -16.70 -0.82 2.14
N GLU A 111 -16.69 0.51 2.06
CA GLU A 111 -16.01 1.25 1.00
C GLU A 111 -14.51 0.96 0.85
N THR A 112 -13.77 0.87 1.96
CA THR A 112 -12.33 0.56 1.93
C THR A 112 -12.06 -0.87 1.43
N PHE A 113 -12.93 -1.82 1.78
CA PHE A 113 -12.80 -3.22 1.38
C PHE A 113 -13.24 -3.43 -0.06
N ASP A 114 -14.28 -2.72 -0.51
CA ASP A 114 -14.70 -2.71 -1.91
C ASP A 114 -13.58 -2.19 -2.82
N ASP A 115 -12.81 -1.20 -2.35
CA ASP A 115 -11.65 -0.68 -3.08
C ASP A 115 -10.51 -1.68 -3.15
N VAL A 116 -10.18 -2.37 -2.05
CA VAL A 116 -9.19 -3.45 -2.08
C VAL A 116 -9.64 -4.56 -3.03
N ALA A 117 -10.91 -4.96 -2.99
CA ALA A 117 -11.45 -5.97 -3.91
C ALA A 117 -11.36 -5.50 -5.37
N ALA A 118 -11.79 -4.27 -5.68
CA ALA A 118 -11.72 -3.70 -7.02
C ALA A 118 -10.27 -3.57 -7.53
N ALA A 119 -9.33 -3.21 -6.66
CA ALA A 119 -7.91 -3.16 -7.00
C ALA A 119 -7.38 -4.56 -7.36
N MET A 120 -7.74 -5.58 -6.58
CA MET A 120 -7.33 -6.98 -6.85
C MET A 120 -7.95 -7.53 -8.13
N ASP A 121 -9.20 -7.18 -8.44
CA ASP A 121 -9.88 -7.56 -9.68
C ASP A 121 -9.21 -6.92 -10.91
N ALA A 122 -8.80 -5.65 -10.82
CA ALA A 122 -8.12 -4.94 -11.89
C ALA A 122 -6.63 -5.31 -12.04
N LEU A 123 -6.02 -5.83 -10.96
CA LEU A 123 -4.58 -6.04 -10.87
C LEU A 123 -3.97 -6.84 -12.02
N PRO A 124 -4.55 -7.96 -12.51
CA PRO A 124 -3.92 -8.74 -13.57
C PRO A 124 -3.73 -7.95 -14.85
N GLU A 125 -4.72 -7.16 -15.27
CA GLU A 125 -4.64 -6.32 -16.47
C GLU A 125 -3.68 -5.15 -16.28
N LEU A 126 -3.77 -4.47 -15.13
CA LEU A 126 -2.89 -3.34 -14.83
C LEU A 126 -1.43 -3.80 -14.74
N ALA A 127 -1.15 -4.90 -14.04
CA ALA A 127 0.20 -5.43 -13.90
C ALA A 127 0.78 -5.89 -15.24
N ALA A 128 0.00 -6.54 -16.10
CA ALA A 128 0.46 -6.91 -17.44
C ALA A 128 0.88 -5.69 -18.29
N ARG A 129 0.20 -4.55 -18.10
CA ARG A 129 0.49 -3.31 -18.82
C ARG A 129 1.64 -2.51 -18.22
N GLU A 130 1.64 -2.33 -16.90
CA GLU A 130 2.59 -1.45 -16.21
C GLU A 130 3.89 -2.18 -15.82
N LEU A 131 3.85 -3.52 -15.66
CA LEU A 131 4.96 -4.38 -15.24
C LEU A 131 5.09 -5.61 -16.16
N PRO A 132 5.50 -5.46 -17.42
CA PRO A 132 5.52 -6.56 -18.40
C PRO A 132 6.42 -7.76 -18.02
N GLY A 133 7.38 -7.57 -17.10
CA GLY A 133 8.22 -8.65 -16.57
C GLY A 133 7.64 -9.39 -15.36
N ALA A 134 6.45 -9.02 -14.88
CA ALA A 134 5.80 -9.64 -13.73
C ALA A 134 5.02 -10.92 -14.10
N ASP A 135 5.06 -11.91 -13.23
CA ASP A 135 4.23 -13.11 -13.28
C ASP A 135 3.10 -12.98 -12.25
N VAL A 136 1.92 -12.58 -12.72
CA VAL A 136 0.70 -12.44 -11.90
C VAL A 136 0.21 -13.77 -11.32
N GLY A 137 0.61 -14.90 -11.90
CA GLY A 137 0.35 -16.23 -11.35
C GLY A 137 1.16 -16.53 -10.07
N ARG A 138 2.17 -15.71 -9.78
CA ARG A 138 3.03 -15.79 -8.60
C ARG A 138 2.86 -14.55 -7.72
N THR A 139 1.61 -14.31 -7.32
CA THR A 139 1.24 -13.16 -6.49
C THR A 139 1.35 -13.48 -5.00
N VAL A 140 1.95 -12.56 -4.24
CA VAL A 140 1.99 -12.53 -2.78
C VAL A 140 1.34 -11.22 -2.33
N VAL A 141 0.50 -11.27 -1.30
CA VAL A 141 -0.08 -10.06 -0.68
C VAL A 141 0.55 -9.86 0.69
N THR A 142 0.92 -8.61 0.99
CA THR A 142 1.45 -8.21 2.29
C THR A 142 0.91 -6.84 2.66
N GLY A 143 0.89 -6.52 3.95
CA GLY A 143 0.47 -5.22 4.43
C GLY A 143 1.03 -4.91 5.80
N HIS A 144 0.94 -3.63 6.17
CA HIS A 144 1.37 -3.12 7.46
C HIS A 144 0.17 -2.65 8.28
N SER A 145 0.11 -3.00 9.57
CA SER A 145 -0.96 -2.58 10.48
C SER A 145 -2.34 -2.92 9.90
N ALA A 146 -3.23 -1.91 9.72
CA ALA A 146 -4.57 -2.10 9.16
C ALA A 146 -4.62 -2.61 7.71
N GLY A 147 -3.48 -2.67 7.00
CA GLY A 147 -3.36 -3.29 5.69
C GLY A 147 -3.00 -4.78 5.71
N GLY A 148 -2.59 -5.33 6.87
CA GLY A 148 -2.28 -6.76 7.04
C GLY A 148 -3.42 -7.51 7.70
#